data_AF-A0A7G1ICB9-F1
#
_entry.id   AF-A0A7G1ICB9-F1
#
_cell.length_a   1.000
_cell.length_b   1.000
_cell.length_c   1.000
_cell.angle_alpha   90.00
_cell.angle_beta   90.00
_cell.angle_gamma   90.00
#
_symmetry.space_group_name_H-M   'P 1'
#
loop_
_entity.id
_entity.type
_entity.pdbx_description
1 polymer ?
#
loop_
_entity_poly.entity_id
_entity_poly.type
_entity_poly.pdbx_seq_one_letter_code
_entity_poly.pdbx_strand_id
1 'polypeptide(L)' 'MSAAEVAAAIGISRATAQRYLAAMASSGDVSVGLRYGATGRPEQEFAAIVSR' A
#
# COMPACT_ATOMS: atom_id res chain seq x y z
N MET A 1 -1.31 5.17 -2.29
CA MET A 1 -2.56 4.41 -2.01
C MET A 1 -2.39 3.54 -0.76
N SER A 2 -3.39 3.46 0.12
CA SER A 2 -3.39 2.53 1.25
C SER A 2 -3.75 1.10 0.81
N ALA A 3 -3.45 0.10 1.64
CA ALA A 3 -3.84 -1.28 1.36
C ALA A 3 -5.36 -1.47 1.24
N ALA A 4 -6.15 -0.63 1.94
CA ALA A 4 -7.61 -0.65 1.83
C ALA A 4 -8.09 -0.06 0.49
N GLU A 5 -7.46 1.02 0.03
CA GLU A 5 -7.76 1.63 -1.28
C GLU A 5 -7.41 0.67 -2.43
N VAL A 6 -6.25 0.00 -2.35
CA VAL A 6 -5.86 -1.01 -3.35
C VAL A 6 -6.85 -2.18 -3.34
N ALA A 7 -7.19 -2.70 -2.16
CA ALA A 7 -8.15 -3.79 -2.00
C ALA A 7 -9.51 -3.47 -2.62
N ALA A 8 -10.02 -2.26 -2.37
CA ALA A 8 -11.28 -1.77 -2.95
C ALA A 8 -11.19 -1.64 -4.48
N ALA A 9 -10.07 -1.16 -5.00
CA ALA A 9 -9.87 -0.95 -6.44
C ALA A 9 -9.85 -2.26 -7.25
N ILE A 10 -9.33 -3.37 -6.69
CA ILE A 10 -9.18 -4.64 -7.42
C ILE A 10 -10.10 -5.77 -6.90
N GLY A 11 -10.97 -5.48 -5.92
CA GLY A 11 -11.98 -6.41 -5.44
C GLY A 11 -11.46 -7.56 -4.58
N ILE A 12 -10.47 -7.31 -3.72
CA ILE A 12 -9.92 -8.33 -2.79
C ILE A 12 -10.04 -7.86 -1.34
N SER A 13 -9.76 -8.75 -0.38
CA SER A 13 -9.72 -8.35 1.03
C SER A 13 -8.53 -7.42 1.31
N ARG A 14 -8.69 -6.49 2.28
CA ARG A 14 -7.58 -5.63 2.76
C ARG A 14 -6.38 -6.46 3.24
N ALA A 15 -6.62 -7.55 3.96
CA ALA A 15 -5.54 -8.41 4.47
C ALA A 15 -4.76 -9.08 3.33
N THR A 16 -5.45 -9.52 2.28
CA THR A 16 -4.84 -10.07 1.07
C THR A 16 -4.00 -8.99 0.37
N ALA A 17 -4.56 -7.81 0.12
CA ALA A 17 -3.84 -6.70 -0.49
C ALA A 17 -2.58 -6.32 0.31
N GLN A 18 -2.70 -6.17 1.62
CA GLN A 18 -1.59 -5.83 2.50
C GLN A 18 -0.45 -6.87 2.44
N ARG A 19 -0.77 -8.17 2.39
CA ARG A 19 0.22 -9.23 2.28
C ARG A 19 1.00 -9.15 0.96
N TYR A 20 0.31 -8.96 -0.16
CA TYR A 20 0.97 -8.82 -1.48
C TYR A 20 1.75 -7.52 -1.59
N LEU A 21 1.21 -6.41 -1.10
CA LEU A 21 1.91 -5.12 -1.08
C LEU A 21 3.19 -5.16 -0.22
N ALA A 22 3.17 -5.87 0.92
CA ALA A 22 4.36 -6.07 1.73
C ALA A 22 5.41 -6.94 1.02
N ALA A 23 4.98 -7.99 0.31
CA ALA A 23 5.88 -8.81 -0.51
C ALA A 23 6.50 -7.99 -1.64
N MET A 24 5.71 -7.20 -2.36
CA MET A 24 6.17 -6.31 -3.43
C MET A 24 7.13 -5.21 -2.91
N ALA A 25 6.89 -4.71 -1.69
CA ALA A 25 7.81 -3.78 -1.05
C ALA A 25 9.15 -4.44 -0.73
N SER A 26 9.12 -5.71 -0.28
CA SER A 26 10.34 -6.48 -0.03
C SER A 26 11.11 -6.82 -1.31
N SER A 27 10.44 -6.97 -2.46
CA SER A 27 11.10 -7.18 -3.76
C SER A 27 11.54 -5.90 -4.46
N GLY A 28 11.10 -4.74 -3.96
CA GLY A 28 11.43 -3.42 -4.53
C GLY A 28 10.53 -3.00 -5.70
N ASP A 29 9.38 -3.63 -5.89
CA ASP A 29 8.40 -3.27 -6.93
C ASP A 29 7.55 -2.06 -6.51
N VAL A 30 7.36 -1.87 -5.20
CA VAL A 30 6.64 -0.72 -4.63
C VAL A 30 7.45 -0.11 -3.49
N SER A 31 7.30 1.19 -3.28
CA SER A 31 7.80 1.88 -2.09
C SER A 31 6.71 1.94 -1.02
N VAL A 32 7.14 2.02 0.24
CA VAL A 32 6.26 2.20 1.41
C VAL A 32 6.57 3.52 2.08
N GLY A 33 5.55 4.35 2.25
CA GLY A 33 5.57 5.58 3.01
C GLY A 33 4.48 5.60 4.09
N LEU A 34 4.41 6.71 4.80
CA LEU A 34 3.34 7.00 5.75
C LEU A 34 2.51 8.16 5.23
N ARG A 35 1.19 8.00 5.23
CA ARG A 35 0.22 9.05 4.94
C ARG A 35 -0.44 9.49 6.24
N TYR A 36 -0.27 10.77 6.58
CA TYR A 36 -0.83 11.38 7.77
C TYR A 36 -2.20 11.97 7.46
N GLY A 37 -3.22 11.55 8.23
CA GLY A 37 -4.54 12.19 8.21
C GLY A 37 -4.60 13.41 9.13
N ALA A 38 -5.78 14.03 9.23
CA ALA A 38 -6.01 15.19 10.10
C ALA A 38 -5.86 14.86 11.60
N THR A 39 -6.24 13.64 12.03
CA THR A 39 -6.06 13.14 13.39
C THR A 39 -5.89 11.62 13.37
N GLY A 40 -5.09 11.07 14.30
CA GLY A 40 -4.93 9.62 14.50
C GLY A 40 -3.56 9.08 14.09
N ARG A 41 -3.44 7.74 14.03
CA ARG A 41 -2.21 7.08 13.58
C ARG A 41 -2.07 7.21 12.06
N PRO A 42 -0.85 7.39 11.53
CA PRO A 42 -0.64 7.40 10.08
C PRO A 42 -0.97 6.05 9.45
N GLU A 43 -1.36 6.08 8.18
CA GLU A 43 -1.60 4.90 7.36
C GLU A 43 -0.36 4.55 6.54
N GLN A 44 -0.15 3.26 6.26
CA GLN A 44 0.84 2.87 5.26
C GLN A 44 0.34 3.25 3.87
N GLU A 45 1.20 3.93 3.12
CA GLU A 45 0.99 4.30 1.74
C GLU A 45 1.96 3.54 0.84
N PHE A 46 1.41 2.93 -0.21
CA PHE A 46 2.15 2.21 -1.23
C PHE A 46 2.12 2.99 -2.54
N ALA A 47 3.26 3.02 -3.23
CA ALA A 47 3.41 3.60 -4.55
C ALA A 47 4.28 2.69 -5.44
N ALA A 48 3.88 2.50 -6.69
CA ALA A 48 4.68 1.72 -7.64
C ALA A 48 6.00 2.44 -7.94
N ILE A 49 7.09 1.67 -7.99
CA ILE A 49 8.39 2.19 -8.42
C ILE A 49 8.43 2.07 -9.94
N VAL A 50 8.24 3.17 -10.64
CA VAL A 50 8.35 3.20 -12.11
C VAL A 50 9.83 3.33 -12.46
N SER A 51 10.41 2.28 -13.05
CA SER A 51 11.72 2.41 -13.70
C SER A 51 11.56 3.35 -14.91
N ARG A 52 12.31 4.46 -14.92
CA ARG A 52 12.38 5.39 -16.04
C ARG A 52 13.11 4.78 -17.23
#